data_AF-A0A969QLF9-F1
#
_entry.id   AF-A0A969QLF9-F1
#
_cell.length_a   1.000
_cell.length_b   1.000
_cell.length_c   1.000
_cell.angle_alpha   90.00
_cell.angle_beta   90.00
_cell.angle_gamma   90.00
#
_symmetry.space_group_name_H-M   'P 1'
#
loop_
_entity.id
_entity.type
_entity.pdbx_description
1 polymer ?
#
loop_
_entity_poly.entity_id
_entity_poly.type
_entity_poly.pdbx_seq_one_letter_code
_entity_poly.pdbx_strand_id
1 'polypeptide(L)'
;LPDPTTAEVTAVANRQQFTVEFTQDIKPGDAGVTDAPNDLYFNGEAEFTSGNNDGLETLVLANNENSVTLWLPTFYDIEVGDTLILTTGCNRSIGQCVLKYANGERNRSFWALRGREHLFKF
;
A
#
# COMPACT_ATOMS: atom_id res chain seq x y z
N LEU A 1 -5.82 -3.04 12.17
CA LEU A 1 -4.92 -1.90 11.90
C LEU A 1 -4.52 -2.01 10.42
N PRO A 2 -3.78 -1.09 9.77
CA PRO A 2 -3.13 -1.49 8.54
C PRO A 2 -2.17 -2.63 8.89
N ASP A 3 -2.48 -3.83 8.42
CA ASP A 3 -1.74 -5.02 8.81
C ASP A 3 -0.50 -5.15 7.89
N PRO A 4 0.72 -5.18 8.46
CA PRO A 4 1.95 -5.31 7.68
C PRO A 4 2.03 -6.71 7.08
N THR A 5 2.38 -6.80 5.80
CA THR A 5 2.60 -8.05 5.06
C THR A 5 4.07 -8.14 4.68
N THR A 6 4.76 -9.22 5.08
CA THR A 6 6.15 -9.44 4.67
C THR A 6 6.20 -10.07 3.27
N ALA A 7 7.09 -9.56 2.43
CA ALA A 7 7.32 -10.06 1.07
C ALA A 7 8.81 -10.06 0.72
N GLU A 8 9.19 -10.91 -0.22
CA GLU A 8 10.56 -11.05 -0.74
C GLU A 8 10.60 -10.67 -2.22
N VAL A 9 11.64 -9.96 -2.66
CA VAL A 9 11.81 -9.54 -4.04
C VAL A 9 12.28 -10.72 -4.90
N THR A 10 11.51 -11.09 -5.92
CA THR A 10 11.85 -12.20 -6.84
C THR A 10 12.36 -11.73 -8.20
N ALA A 11 11.98 -10.53 -8.63
CA ALA A 11 12.49 -9.92 -9.86
C ALA A 11 12.52 -8.41 -9.75
N VAL A 12 13.51 -7.76 -10.37
CA VAL A 12 13.66 -6.30 -10.36
C VAL A 12 13.63 -5.79 -11.79
N ALA A 13 12.69 -4.90 -12.10
CA ALA A 13 12.64 -4.24 -13.40
C ALA A 13 13.51 -2.98 -13.40
N ASN A 14 13.44 -2.19 -12.32
CA ASN A 14 14.26 -1.00 -12.08
C ASN A 14 14.20 -0.60 -10.58
N ARG A 15 14.83 0.52 -10.22
CA ARG A 15 14.86 1.06 -8.84
C ARG A 15 13.50 1.55 -8.29
N GLN A 16 12.43 1.45 -9.08
CA GLN A 16 11.07 1.84 -8.71
C GLN A 16 10.07 0.71 -8.86
N GLN A 17 10.40 -0.37 -9.58
CA GLN A 17 9.46 -1.42 -9.94
C GLN A 17 10.13 -2.78 -9.80
N PHE A 18 9.48 -3.62 -9.01
CA PHE A 18 9.95 -4.97 -8.69
C PHE A 18 8.76 -5.90 -8.48
N THR A 19 9.00 -7.19 -8.60
CA THR A 19 8.05 -8.25 -8.34
C THR A 19 8.39 -8.89 -7.00
N VAL A 20 7.38 -9.13 -6.18
CA VAL A 20 7.52 -9.74 -4.86
C VAL A 20 6.77 -11.07 -4.77
N GLU A 21 7.22 -11.93 -3.89
CA GLU A 21 6.47 -13.08 -3.43
C GLU A 21 6.11 -12.86 -1.96
N PHE A 22 4.83 -13.03 -1.62
CA PHE A 22 4.35 -12.80 -0.26
C PHE A 22 4.66 -14.02 0.61
N THR A 23 5.45 -13.82 1.67
CA THR A 23 5.83 -14.88 2.62
C THR A 23 4.75 -15.12 3.68
N GLN A 24 3.77 -14.22 3.80
CA GLN A 24 2.67 -14.29 4.75
C GLN A 24 1.31 -14.04 4.08
N ASP A 25 0.24 -14.54 4.71
CA ASP A 25 -1.13 -14.41 4.19
C ASP A 25 -1.55 -12.93 4.01
N ILE A 26 -2.01 -12.61 2.80
CA ILE A 26 -2.55 -11.30 2.45
C ILE A 26 -3.95 -11.16 3.07
N LYS A 27 -4.06 -10.39 4.16
CA LYS A 27 -5.36 -10.07 4.80
C LYS A 27 -6.11 -9.02 3.95
N PRO A 28 -7.44 -9.15 3.77
CA PRO A 28 -8.36 -9.63 4.80
C PRO A 28 -9.20 -10.82 4.34
N GLY A 29 -8.67 -12.06 4.36
CA GLY A 29 -9.59 -13.20 4.19
C GLY A 29 -9.01 -14.58 4.00
N ASP A 30 -7.90 -14.76 3.31
CA ASP A 30 -7.65 -16.08 2.73
C ASP A 30 -6.24 -16.60 3.06
N ALA A 31 -6.21 -17.80 3.65
CA ALA A 31 -5.01 -18.59 3.77
C ALA A 31 -4.57 -19.01 2.36
N GLY A 32 -3.35 -18.63 1.94
CA GLY A 32 -2.79 -19.04 0.65
C GLY A 32 -3.06 -18.12 -0.54
N VAL A 33 -3.34 -16.83 -0.31
CA VAL A 33 -3.34 -15.83 -1.40
C VAL A 33 -1.90 -15.51 -1.78
N THR A 34 -1.50 -15.94 -2.97
CA THR A 34 -0.18 -15.65 -3.55
C THR A 34 -0.12 -14.32 -4.29
N ASP A 35 -1.28 -13.74 -4.62
CA ASP A 35 -1.40 -12.55 -5.45
C ASP A 35 -2.22 -11.45 -4.76
N ALA A 36 -1.61 -10.29 -4.55
CA ALA A 36 -2.32 -9.16 -3.96
C ALA A 36 -3.37 -8.58 -4.92
N PRO A 37 -4.62 -8.31 -4.48
CA PRO A 37 -5.56 -7.53 -5.27
C PRO A 37 -4.95 -6.22 -5.76
N ASN A 38 -5.29 -5.83 -6.98
CA ASN A 38 -4.80 -4.59 -7.56
C ASN A 38 -5.17 -3.39 -6.68
N ASP A 39 -4.23 -2.46 -6.51
CA ASP A 39 -4.33 -1.28 -5.67
C ASP A 39 -4.62 -1.58 -4.17
N LEU A 40 -4.33 -2.79 -3.69
CA LEU A 40 -4.37 -3.10 -2.26
C LEU A 40 -3.40 -2.21 -1.47
N TYR A 41 -2.18 -2.08 -1.97
CA TYR A 41 -1.09 -1.30 -1.37
C TYR A 41 -0.98 0.12 -1.93
N PHE A 42 -1.92 0.56 -2.77
CA PHE A 42 -1.95 1.93 -3.27
C PHE A 42 -1.99 2.96 -2.14
N ASN A 43 -1.07 3.94 -2.15
CA ASN A 43 -0.84 4.90 -1.05
C ASN A 43 -0.52 4.22 0.29
N GLY A 44 -0.01 3.00 0.23
CA GLY A 44 0.58 2.29 1.34
C GLY A 44 2.05 2.62 1.49
N GLU A 45 2.71 1.88 2.36
CA GLU A 45 4.10 2.03 2.72
C GLU A 45 4.84 0.72 2.50
N ALA A 46 6.07 0.82 2.01
CA ALA A 46 7.00 -0.29 1.88
C ALA A 46 8.24 0.03 2.71
N GLU A 47 8.57 -0.83 3.66
CA GLU A 47 9.76 -0.74 4.49
C GLU A 47 10.69 -1.90 4.11
N PHE A 48 11.90 -1.59 3.64
CA PHE A 48 12.90 -2.63 3.37
C PHE A 48 13.54 -3.10 4.67
N THR A 49 13.55 -4.41 4.92
CA THR A 49 14.11 -5.04 6.14
C THR A 49 15.40 -5.82 5.89
N SER A 50 15.89 -5.81 4.65
CA SER A 50 17.19 -6.35 4.29
C SER A 50 17.74 -5.70 3.02
N GLY A 51 18.95 -6.12 2.65
CA GLY A 51 19.63 -5.64 1.45
C GLY A 51 20.33 -4.31 1.64
N ASN A 52 20.72 -3.67 0.54
CA ASN A 52 21.39 -2.36 0.56
C ASN A 52 20.44 -1.22 0.96
N ASN A 53 19.13 -1.46 0.94
CA ASN A 53 18.10 -0.50 1.31
C ASN A 53 17.51 -0.80 2.70
N ASP A 54 18.15 -1.63 3.55
CA ASP A 54 17.65 -1.94 4.89
C ASP A 54 17.35 -0.67 5.72
N GLY A 55 16.14 -0.61 6.27
CA GLY A 55 15.59 0.54 6.98
C GLY A 55 15.02 1.66 6.11
N LEU A 56 14.92 1.48 4.78
CA LEU A 56 14.31 2.46 3.89
C LEU A 56 12.78 2.32 3.88
N GLU A 57 12.11 3.39 4.32
CA GLU A 57 10.66 3.55 4.20
C GLU A 57 10.32 4.35 2.93
N THR A 58 9.38 3.86 2.13
CA THR A 58 8.94 4.51 0.89
C THR A 58 7.47 4.27 0.62
N LEU A 59 6.86 5.13 -0.21
CA LEU A 59 5.45 5.04 -0.55
C LEU A 59 5.24 4.17 -1.79
N VAL A 60 4.18 3.36 -1.75
CA VAL A 60 3.75 2.54 -2.88
C VAL A 60 2.81 3.35 -3.80
N LEU A 61 3.21 3.49 -5.06
CA LEU A 61 2.46 4.18 -6.11
C LEU A 61 1.36 3.30 -6.68
N ALA A 62 1.62 2.01 -6.87
CA ALA A 62 0.65 1.05 -7.39
C ALA A 62 1.12 -0.37 -7.08
N ASN A 63 0.17 -1.31 -6.98
CA ASN A 63 0.47 -2.72 -7.04
C ASN A 63 -0.48 -3.41 -8.03
N ASN A 64 0.07 -4.30 -8.84
CA ASN A 64 -0.68 -5.16 -9.75
C ASN A 64 -0.23 -6.60 -9.49
N GLU A 65 -1.08 -7.38 -8.82
CA GLU A 65 -0.73 -8.70 -8.30
C GLU A 65 0.57 -8.61 -7.49
N ASN A 66 1.65 -9.18 -8.02
CA ASN A 66 2.95 -9.27 -7.37
C ASN A 66 3.92 -8.17 -7.80
N SER A 67 3.56 -7.35 -8.78
CA SER A 67 4.34 -6.18 -9.17
C SER A 67 4.02 -5.02 -8.25
N VAL A 68 5.05 -4.46 -7.62
CA VAL A 68 4.96 -3.25 -6.79
C VAL A 68 5.73 -2.12 -7.48
N THR A 69 5.12 -0.95 -7.54
CA THR A 69 5.73 0.28 -8.05
C THR A 69 5.80 1.31 -6.94
N LEU A 70 6.97 1.91 -6.74
CA LEU A 70 7.24 2.93 -5.75
C LEU A 70 7.04 4.34 -6.32
N TRP A 71 6.70 5.28 -5.44
CA TRP A 71 6.60 6.71 -5.80
C TRP A 71 7.94 7.32 -6.20
N LEU A 72 9.01 6.94 -5.50
CA LEU A 72 10.36 7.46 -5.69
C LEU A 72 11.33 6.30 -5.93
N PRO A 73 12.39 6.52 -6.73
CA PRO A 73 13.46 5.55 -6.87
C PRO A 73 14.21 5.39 -5.55
N THR A 74 14.61 4.16 -5.24
CA THR A 74 15.49 3.87 -4.11
C THR A 74 16.89 4.44 -4.35
N PHE A 75 17.61 4.76 -3.26
CA PHE A 75 18.98 5.28 -3.34
C PHE A 75 19.95 4.23 -3.85
N TYR A 76 19.81 2.99 -3.37
CA TYR A 76 20.58 1.83 -3.83
C TYR A 76 19.74 0.94 -4.73
N ASP A 77 20.40 0.19 -5.60
CA ASP A 77 19.74 -0.83 -6.42
C ASP A 77 19.04 -1.85 -5.52
N ILE A 78 17.81 -2.22 -5.91
CA ILE A 78 17.04 -3.29 -5.28
C ILE A 78 17.57 -4.61 -5.84
N GLU A 79 17.81 -5.59 -4.98
CA GLU A 79 18.34 -6.90 -5.37
C GLU A 79 17.29 -8.00 -5.16
N VAL A 80 17.40 -9.09 -5.93
CA VAL A 80 16.54 -10.28 -5.74
C VAL A 80 16.95 -10.95 -4.42
N GLY A 81 15.97 -11.28 -3.58
CA GLY A 81 16.15 -11.78 -2.23
C GLY A 81 16.05 -10.71 -1.14
N ASP A 82 15.87 -9.44 -1.51
CA ASP A 82 15.57 -8.38 -0.54
C ASP A 82 14.20 -8.62 0.10
N THR A 83 14.13 -8.46 1.42
CA THR A 83 12.91 -8.57 2.20
C THR A 83 12.35 -7.19 2.49
N LEU A 84 11.03 -7.07 2.40
CA LEU A 84 10.32 -5.85 2.73
C LEU A 84 8.99 -6.13 3.44
N ILE A 85 8.54 -5.14 4.19
CA ILE A 85 7.24 -5.10 4.84
C ILE A 85 6.37 -4.12 4.06
N LEU A 86 5.28 -4.63 3.49
CA LEU A 86 4.25 -3.87 2.80
C LEU A 86 3.08 -3.60 3.74
N THR A 87 2.84 -2.33 4.00
CA THR A 87 1.70 -1.86 4.77
C THR A 87 0.61 -1.36 3.82
N THR A 88 -0.58 -1.92 3.95
CA THR A 88 -1.72 -1.60 3.07
C THR A 88 -2.13 -0.11 3.20
N GLY A 89 -2.41 0.52 2.06
CA GLY A 89 -2.77 1.92 1.99
C GLY A 89 -4.27 2.17 2.01
N CYS A 90 -4.71 3.24 2.69
CA CYS A 90 -6.05 3.77 2.49
C CYS A 90 -6.01 4.94 1.50
N ASN A 91 -6.83 4.86 0.44
CA ASN A 91 -7.02 5.90 -0.58
C ASN A 91 -7.69 7.20 -0.06
N ARG A 92 -7.65 7.46 1.26
CA ARG A 92 -8.26 8.61 1.98
C ARG A 92 -9.73 8.91 1.60
N SER A 93 -10.37 7.98 0.89
CA SER A 93 -11.77 7.98 0.50
C SER A 93 -12.53 7.12 1.49
N ILE A 94 -13.61 7.67 2.03
CA ILE A 94 -14.42 7.04 3.08
C ILE A 94 -14.88 5.66 2.64
N GLY A 95 -15.29 5.49 1.37
CA GLY A 95 -15.79 4.21 0.87
C GLY A 95 -14.74 3.09 0.94
N GLN A 96 -13.49 3.37 0.57
CA GLN A 96 -12.42 2.37 0.58
C GLN A 96 -11.86 2.14 1.99
N CYS A 97 -11.79 3.17 2.84
CA CYS A 97 -11.39 3.03 4.24
C CYS A 97 -12.42 2.22 5.07
N VAL A 98 -13.73 2.40 4.81
CA VAL A 98 -14.81 1.62 5.44
C VAL A 98 -14.78 0.17 4.97
N LEU A 99 -14.60 -0.08 3.67
CA LEU A 99 -14.58 -1.43 3.10
C LEU A 99 -13.31 -2.22 3.46
N LYS A 100 -12.14 -1.59 3.49
CA LYS A 100 -10.86 -2.28 3.77
C LYS A 100 -10.52 -2.39 5.26
N TYR A 101 -10.88 -1.41 6.10
CA TYR A 101 -10.40 -1.35 7.49
C TYR A 101 -11.48 -1.19 8.54
N ALA A 102 -12.76 -1.14 8.14
CA ALA A 102 -13.90 -0.89 9.03
C ALA A 102 -13.72 0.35 9.93
N ASN A 103 -12.86 1.31 9.56
CA ASN A 103 -12.45 2.42 10.43
C ASN A 103 -13.21 3.74 10.16
N GLY A 104 -14.33 3.69 9.45
CA GLY A 104 -15.07 4.86 8.97
C GLY A 104 -15.38 5.90 10.06
N GLU A 105 -15.57 5.46 11.30
CA GLU A 105 -15.82 6.35 12.44
C GLU A 105 -14.63 7.24 12.83
N ARG A 106 -13.39 6.83 12.53
CA ARG A 106 -12.17 7.62 12.76
C ARG A 106 -11.76 8.47 11.56
N ASN A 107 -12.67 8.64 10.60
CA ASN A 107 -12.44 9.55 9.49
C ASN A 107 -12.50 11.00 9.97
N ARG A 108 -11.33 11.66 10.07
CA ARG A 108 -11.19 13.07 10.45
C ARG A 108 -11.45 14.05 9.29
N SER A 109 -11.85 13.54 8.12
CA SER A 109 -12.15 14.35 6.95
C SER A 109 -13.46 15.11 7.14
N PHE A 110 -13.50 16.36 6.66
CA PHE A 110 -14.66 17.24 6.79
C PHE A 110 -15.69 16.98 5.69
N TRP A 111 -16.26 15.76 5.67
CA TRP A 111 -17.05 15.24 4.55
C TRP A 111 -18.49 15.77 4.48
N ALA A 112 -19.05 16.23 5.60
CA ALA A 112 -20.43 16.71 5.69
C ALA A 112 -20.56 18.22 5.47
N LEU A 113 -19.53 18.88 4.91
CA LEU A 113 -19.66 20.27 4.52
C LEU A 113 -20.65 20.42 3.38
N ARG A 114 -21.74 21.12 3.67
CA ARG A 114 -22.59 21.68 2.63
C ARG A 114 -21.77 22.72 1.86
N GLY A 115 -21.75 22.60 0.53
CA GLY A 115 -21.12 23.60 -0.32
C GLY A 115 -21.86 24.94 -0.25
N ARG A 116 -21.25 25.95 -0.88
CA ARG A 116 -21.71 27.34 -0.85
C ARG A 116 -23.10 27.52 -1.47
N GLU A 117 -23.53 26.58 -2.31
CA GLU A 117 -24.86 26.52 -2.94
C GLU A 117 -26.01 26.32 -1.94
N HIS A 118 -25.71 25.93 -0.70
CA HIS A 118 -26.71 25.86 0.37
C HIS A 118 -26.80 27.14 1.22
N LEU A 119 -25.95 28.15 0.97
CA LEU A 119 -25.95 29.41 1.75
C LEU A 119 -27.04 30.39 1.31
N PHE A 120 -27.47 30.34 0.06
CA PHE A 120 -28.52 31.20 -0.47
C PHE A 120 -29.69 30.34 -0.94
N LYS A 121 -30.66 30.15 -0.05
CA LYS A 121 -32.02 29.74 -0.44
C LYS A 121 -32.74 31.01 -0.91
N PHE A 122 -33.09 31.08 -2.19
CA PHE A 122 -34.16 31.95 -2.66
C PHE A 122 -35.51 31.30 -2.36
#